data_AF-A0A6G8NKS6-F1
#
_entry.id   AF-A0A6G8NKS6-F1
#
_cell.length_a   1.000
_cell.length_b   1.000
_cell.length_c   1.000
_cell.angle_alpha   90.00
_cell.angle_beta   90.00
_cell.angle_gamma   90.00
#
_symmetry.space_group_name_H-M   'P 1'
#
loop_
_entity.id
_entity.type
_entity.pdbx_description
1 polymer ?
#
loop_
_entity_poly.entity_id
_entity_poly.type
_entity_poly.pdbx_seq_one_letter_code
_entity_poly.pdbx_strand_id
1 'polypeptide(L)'
;MNSQQLSGATVPNKNSHAVPGTRVAISLAIAAMLSACSLVPGQHMVTPAALPVTTSDNGDVTSDMQIPIKQIDLTLIRQIHAEQKSSAMAQSQLNLFAKPSGYKLGSGDVLQIVVWDHPELAAALGQPAQNTRPSDAAPGFVVDGDGNIQFPYVNHAIHAAGKTAEQVQREIYADLSKVFVKPQVTVRVASFRSSQVYVDGDVRAPGAQTINDIPMTLTEAISRSGGFAPTADQSRVTITRNGVAYPVNVAQMMKQGKNPADIMLQPGDMLHVDSRDDNTVYVMGEVTKPTAVSPLRDGTLTLGEALVQAGQINQDTSNASQLFVVRQATGDSPIIYRLDARSPVSMLLANQFPLESKDVVYVDNSGLVRANRVLNLLLPAINAGLTAAIVTK
;
A
#
# COMPACT_ATOMS: atom_id res chain seq x y z
N MET A 1 38.58 -57.47 -81.80
CA MET A 1 38.04 -56.16 -82.24
C MET A 1 37.41 -55.51 -81.02
N ASN A 2 37.91 -54.49 -80.32
CA ASN A 2 39.09 -53.63 -80.35
C ASN A 2 39.44 -53.42 -78.85
N SER A 3 40.62 -53.69 -78.30
CA SER A 3 41.91 -52.98 -78.42
C SER A 3 41.81 -51.45 -78.44
N GLN A 4 42.01 -50.82 -77.27
CA GLN A 4 42.93 -49.68 -77.13
C GLN A 4 43.33 -49.44 -75.66
N GLN A 5 44.63 -49.61 -75.41
CA GLN A 5 45.38 -49.05 -74.28
C GLN A 5 45.69 -47.56 -74.54
N LEU A 6 45.78 -46.76 -73.48
CA LEU A 6 46.68 -45.59 -73.32
C LEU A 6 46.73 -45.29 -71.81
N SER A 7 47.83 -45.61 -71.14
CA SER A 7 49.02 -44.77 -70.88
C SER A 7 48.79 -43.79 -69.73
N GLY A 8 49.65 -43.91 -68.71
CA GLY A 8 49.45 -43.30 -67.40
C GLY A 8 49.93 -41.86 -67.23
N ALA A 9 49.52 -41.29 -66.10
CA ALA A 9 50.16 -40.15 -65.49
C ALA A 9 50.07 -40.30 -63.95
N THR A 10 51.24 -40.43 -63.34
CA THR A 10 51.48 -40.51 -61.90
C THR A 10 51.17 -39.16 -61.25
N VAL A 11 50.21 -39.09 -60.35
CA VAL A 11 49.98 -37.92 -59.48
C VAL A 11 50.60 -38.22 -58.11
N PRO A 12 51.47 -37.34 -57.56
CA PRO A 12 52.09 -37.58 -56.27
C PRO A 12 51.07 -37.35 -55.14
N ASN A 13 50.83 -38.41 -54.37
CA ASN A 13 50.09 -38.38 -53.12
C ASN A 13 50.88 -37.60 -52.06
N LYS A 14 50.49 -36.35 -51.79
CA LYS A 14 51.05 -35.54 -50.71
C LYS A 14 50.16 -35.68 -49.47
N ASN A 15 50.26 -36.83 -48.83
CA ASN A 15 49.78 -37.03 -47.45
C ASN A 15 50.64 -36.18 -46.51
N SER A 16 50.23 -34.94 -46.26
CA SER A 16 50.78 -34.16 -45.15
C SER A 16 50.14 -34.64 -43.85
N HIS A 17 50.98 -35.19 -42.97
CA HIS A 17 50.64 -35.62 -41.63
C HIS A 17 50.04 -34.44 -40.83
N ALA A 18 48.74 -34.51 -40.56
CA ALA A 18 48.09 -33.63 -39.61
C ALA A 18 48.58 -33.98 -38.19
N VAL A 19 49.18 -33.00 -37.52
CA VAL A 19 49.72 -33.10 -36.15
C VAL A 19 48.58 -33.49 -35.18
N PRO A 20 48.69 -34.62 -34.44
CA PRO A 20 47.65 -35.06 -33.51
C PRO A 20 47.49 -34.12 -32.30
N GLY A 21 48.52 -33.34 -31.96
CA GLY A 21 48.51 -32.39 -30.84
C GLY A 21 47.51 -31.24 -31.03
N THR A 22 47.29 -30.75 -32.24
CA THR A 22 46.39 -29.61 -32.50
C THR A 22 44.92 -30.00 -32.32
N ARG A 23 44.55 -31.23 -32.71
CA ARG A 23 43.19 -31.75 -32.49
C ARG A 23 42.90 -32.00 -31.01
N VAL A 24 43.87 -32.53 -30.27
CA VAL A 24 43.73 -32.76 -28.82
C VAL A 24 43.65 -31.43 -28.05
N ALA A 25 44.44 -30.42 -28.41
CA ALA A 25 44.39 -29.09 -27.78
C ALA A 25 43.06 -28.37 -28.05
N ILE A 26 42.52 -28.46 -29.28
CA ILE A 26 41.20 -27.90 -29.61
C ILE A 26 40.09 -28.63 -28.83
N SER A 27 40.18 -29.96 -28.70
CA SER A 27 39.20 -30.76 -27.95
C SER A 27 39.20 -30.41 -26.46
N LEU A 28 40.38 -30.21 -25.87
CA LEU A 28 40.55 -29.87 -24.45
C LEU A 28 40.11 -28.42 -24.16
N ALA A 29 40.36 -27.49 -25.07
CA ALA A 29 39.86 -26.11 -24.98
C ALA A 29 38.34 -26.03 -25.10
N ILE A 30 37.73 -26.82 -26.00
CA ILE A 30 36.28 -26.93 -26.11
C ILE A 30 35.70 -27.54 -24.82
N ALA A 31 36.27 -28.64 -24.29
CA ALA A 31 35.80 -29.24 -23.04
C ALA A 31 35.93 -28.30 -21.83
N ALA A 32 37.01 -27.50 -21.75
CA ALA A 32 37.18 -26.48 -20.73
C ALA A 32 36.18 -25.33 -20.87
N MET A 33 35.85 -24.91 -22.10
CA MET A 33 34.79 -23.92 -22.37
C MET A 33 33.39 -24.43 -22.03
N LEU A 34 33.08 -25.71 -22.29
CA LEU A 34 31.80 -26.31 -21.89
C LEU A 34 31.64 -26.41 -20.38
N SER A 35 32.74 -26.61 -19.64
CA SER A 35 32.73 -26.71 -18.17
C SER A 35 32.60 -25.35 -17.47
N ALA A 36 32.98 -24.26 -18.15
CA ALA A 36 32.87 -22.89 -17.65
C ALA A 36 31.45 -22.30 -17.74
N CYS A 37 30.49 -23.00 -18.38
CA CYS A 37 29.10 -22.56 -18.51
C CYS A 37 28.28 -22.61 -17.20
N SER A 38 28.85 -23.08 -16.08
CA SER A 38 28.24 -22.99 -14.75
C SER A 38 28.39 -21.61 -14.10
N LEU A 39 29.30 -20.77 -14.61
CA LEU A 39 29.53 -19.40 -14.15
C LEU A 39 28.93 -18.41 -15.15
N VAL A 40 27.60 -18.47 -15.34
CA VAL A 40 26.90 -17.42 -16.08
C VAL A 40 26.70 -16.21 -15.16
N PRO A 41 27.19 -15.00 -15.52
CA PRO A 41 26.99 -13.81 -14.70
C PRO A 41 25.52 -13.36 -14.67
N GLY A 42 25.04 -13.06 -13.46
CA GLY A 42 23.71 -12.53 -13.22
C GLY A 42 22.87 -13.40 -12.29
N GLN A 43 21.81 -12.81 -11.76
CA GLN A 43 20.84 -13.51 -10.93
C GLN A 43 20.01 -14.47 -11.81
N HIS A 44 19.67 -15.63 -11.25
CA HIS A 44 18.71 -16.60 -11.79
C HIS A 44 18.13 -17.39 -10.61
N MET A 45 16.94 -17.98 -10.80
CA MET A 45 16.35 -18.83 -9.75
C MET A 45 16.95 -20.23 -9.83
N VAL A 46 17.55 -20.69 -8.74
CA VAL A 46 17.99 -22.09 -8.61
C VAL A 46 16.81 -22.97 -8.17
N THR A 47 16.69 -24.16 -8.76
CA THR A 47 15.65 -25.13 -8.38
C THR A 47 16.31 -26.45 -7.96
N PRO A 48 16.09 -26.95 -6.72
CA PRO A 48 15.21 -26.41 -5.69
C PRO A 48 15.70 -25.06 -5.13
N ALA A 49 14.77 -24.18 -4.78
CA ALA A 49 15.10 -22.88 -4.21
C ALA A 49 15.63 -23.07 -2.78
N ALA A 50 16.74 -22.41 -2.48
CA ALA A 50 17.41 -22.48 -1.20
C ALA A 50 17.82 -21.08 -0.73
N LEU A 51 17.72 -20.85 0.58
CA LEU A 51 18.33 -19.69 1.24
C LEU A 51 19.48 -20.15 2.16
N PRO A 52 20.64 -19.46 2.12
CA PRO A 52 21.72 -19.75 3.04
C PRO A 52 21.29 -19.40 4.47
N VAL A 53 21.32 -20.39 5.37
CA VAL A 53 21.03 -20.22 6.80
C VAL A 53 22.31 -19.85 7.55
N THR A 54 23.41 -20.50 7.19
CA THR A 54 24.73 -20.23 7.76
C THR A 54 25.77 -20.14 6.66
N THR A 55 26.67 -19.16 6.77
CA THR A 55 27.82 -18.99 5.90
C THR A 55 29.10 -19.13 6.71
N SER A 56 30.14 -19.71 6.11
CA SER A 56 31.49 -19.65 6.65
C SER A 56 32.04 -18.21 6.58
N ASP A 57 33.15 -17.94 7.26
CA ASP A 57 33.85 -16.65 7.22
C ASP A 57 34.29 -16.23 5.80
N ASN A 58 34.43 -17.22 4.88
CA ASN A 58 34.78 -16.99 3.48
C ASN A 58 33.56 -16.71 2.59
N GLY A 59 32.35 -16.71 3.15
CA GLY A 59 31.09 -16.53 2.41
C GLY A 59 30.51 -17.81 1.81
N ASP A 60 31.19 -18.96 1.98
CA ASP A 60 30.66 -20.25 1.49
C ASP A 60 29.46 -20.67 2.33
N VAL A 61 28.40 -21.12 1.66
CA VAL A 61 27.17 -21.59 2.32
C VAL A 61 27.43 -22.93 2.99
N THR A 62 27.09 -23.03 4.27
CA THR A 62 27.31 -24.24 5.11
C THR A 62 26.01 -24.94 5.47
N SER A 63 24.87 -24.25 5.40
CA SER A 63 23.54 -24.83 5.56
C SER A 63 22.53 -24.05 4.75
N ASP A 64 21.62 -24.77 4.10
CA ASP A 64 20.58 -24.22 3.23
C ASP A 64 19.19 -24.59 3.74
N MET A 65 18.28 -23.62 3.73
CA MET A 65 16.84 -23.83 3.95
C MET A 65 16.17 -24.00 2.58
N GLN A 66 15.58 -25.17 2.35
CA GLN A 66 14.77 -25.40 1.15
C GLN A 66 13.45 -24.67 1.24
N ILE A 67 13.12 -23.92 0.18
CA ILE A 67 11.89 -23.13 0.12
C ILE A 67 10.89 -23.80 -0.80
N PRO A 68 9.65 -24.06 -0.34
CA PRO A 68 8.62 -24.63 -1.19
C PRO A 68 8.22 -23.66 -2.31
N ILE A 69 8.19 -24.17 -3.55
CA ILE A 69 7.69 -23.46 -4.73
C ILE A 69 6.25 -23.89 -5.00
N LYS A 70 5.28 -22.99 -4.76
CA LYS A 70 3.86 -23.19 -5.10
C LYS A 70 3.59 -22.69 -6.53
N GLN A 71 2.78 -23.43 -7.29
CA GLN A 71 2.33 -22.94 -8.60
C GLN A 71 1.20 -21.93 -8.42
N ILE A 72 1.25 -20.82 -9.15
CA ILE A 72 0.12 -19.92 -9.31
C ILE A 72 -0.83 -20.56 -10.32
N ASP A 73 -1.85 -21.24 -9.80
CA ASP A 73 -2.92 -21.86 -10.57
C ASP A 73 -4.31 -21.46 -10.03
N LEU A 74 -5.37 -21.90 -10.70
CA LEU A 74 -6.75 -21.58 -10.30
C LEU A 74 -7.11 -22.11 -8.91
N THR A 75 -6.48 -23.20 -8.46
CA THR A 75 -6.76 -23.78 -7.15
C THR A 75 -6.21 -22.90 -6.04
N LEU A 76 -4.97 -22.41 -6.21
CA LEU A 76 -4.34 -21.46 -5.30
C LEU A 76 -5.10 -20.13 -5.24
N ILE A 77 -5.49 -19.59 -6.40
CA ILE A 77 -6.23 -18.32 -6.45
C ILE A 77 -7.54 -18.42 -5.66
N ARG A 78 -8.29 -19.51 -5.84
CA ARG A 78 -9.54 -19.75 -5.09
C ARG A 78 -9.29 -19.87 -3.60
N GLN A 79 -8.21 -20.53 -3.19
CA GLN A 79 -7.82 -20.64 -1.78
C GLN A 79 -7.55 -19.26 -1.17
N ILE A 80 -6.70 -18.45 -1.83
CA ILE A 80 -6.35 -17.10 -1.35
C ILE A 80 -7.61 -16.23 -1.19
N HIS A 81 -8.50 -16.23 -2.19
CA HIS A 81 -9.73 -15.43 -2.12
C HIS A 81 -10.69 -15.91 -1.03
N ALA A 82 -10.76 -17.22 -0.76
CA ALA A 82 -11.56 -17.76 0.33
C ALA A 82 -11.02 -17.33 1.71
N GLU A 83 -9.70 -17.38 1.89
CA GLU A 83 -9.02 -16.93 3.11
C GLU A 83 -9.26 -15.44 3.36
N GLN A 84 -9.06 -14.58 2.33
CA GLN A 84 -9.32 -13.14 2.42
C GLN A 84 -10.78 -12.82 2.80
N LYS A 85 -11.74 -13.54 2.22
CA LYS A 85 -13.16 -13.36 2.54
C LYS A 85 -13.47 -13.69 3.99
N SER A 86 -12.84 -14.73 4.54
CA SER A 86 -13.03 -15.13 5.94
C SER A 86 -12.49 -14.07 6.92
N SER A 87 -11.31 -13.51 6.65
CA SER A 87 -10.70 -12.45 7.46
C SER A 87 -11.52 -11.17 7.45
N ALA A 88 -12.05 -10.78 6.28
CA ALA A 88 -12.90 -9.58 6.15
C ALA A 88 -14.22 -9.71 6.93
N MET A 89 -14.80 -10.92 6.99
CA MET A 89 -16.01 -11.18 7.76
C MET A 89 -15.79 -11.05 9.28
N ALA A 90 -14.62 -11.47 9.77
CA ALA A 90 -14.27 -11.32 11.19
C ALA A 90 -14.12 -9.85 11.61
N GLN A 91 -13.52 -9.01 10.76
CA GLN A 91 -13.32 -7.57 11.02
C GLN A 91 -14.62 -6.76 10.94
N SER A 92 -15.59 -7.19 10.14
CA SER A 92 -16.87 -6.48 9.92
C SER A 92 -17.80 -6.49 11.14
N GLN A 93 -17.48 -7.24 12.19
CA GLN A 93 -18.27 -7.31 13.44
C GLN A 93 -17.97 -6.18 14.42
N LEU A 94 -17.08 -5.26 14.05
CA LEU A 94 -16.74 -4.10 14.88
C LEU A 94 -17.87 -3.06 14.83
N ASN A 95 -18.42 -2.72 16.00
CA ASN A 95 -19.52 -1.77 16.19
C ASN A 95 -19.12 -0.30 15.91
N LEU A 96 -18.80 0.03 14.65
CA LEU A 96 -18.50 1.39 14.19
C LEU A 96 -19.71 2.10 13.55
N PHE A 97 -20.74 1.35 13.18
CA PHE A 97 -21.96 1.88 12.60
C PHE A 97 -22.86 2.42 13.70
N ALA A 98 -23.19 3.70 13.64
CA ALA A 98 -24.12 4.35 14.56
C ALA A 98 -25.06 5.27 13.80
N LYS A 99 -26.28 5.42 14.30
CA LYS A 99 -27.19 6.44 13.77
C LYS A 99 -26.67 7.82 14.17
N PRO A 100 -26.79 8.84 13.31
CA PRO A 100 -26.45 10.20 13.68
C PRO A 100 -27.21 10.61 14.94
N SER A 101 -26.48 11.05 15.96
CA SER A 101 -27.06 11.70 17.14
C SER A 101 -26.70 13.19 17.12
N GLY A 102 -27.63 14.04 17.54
CA GLY A 102 -27.36 15.48 17.66
C GLY A 102 -26.21 15.76 18.63
N TYR A 103 -25.54 16.89 18.42
CA TYR A 103 -24.45 17.34 19.27
C TYR A 103 -24.89 17.44 20.74
N LYS A 104 -24.04 16.94 21.64
CA LYS A 104 -24.21 17.08 23.08
C LYS A 104 -23.19 18.07 23.58
N LEU A 105 -23.66 19.03 24.37
CA LEU A 105 -22.82 20.06 24.97
C LEU A 105 -21.82 19.42 25.93
N GLY A 106 -20.63 19.99 26.01
CA GLY A 106 -19.63 19.65 27.03
C GLY A 106 -18.99 20.89 27.63
N SER A 107 -18.17 20.67 28.66
CA SER A 107 -17.42 21.75 29.32
C SER A 107 -16.55 22.51 28.33
N GLY A 108 -16.55 23.84 28.45
CA GLY A 108 -15.85 24.76 27.56
C GLY A 108 -16.64 25.20 26.32
N ASP A 109 -17.75 24.54 25.98
CA ASP A 109 -18.64 25.03 24.92
C ASP A 109 -19.20 26.41 25.28
N VAL A 110 -19.48 27.21 24.26
CA VAL A 110 -20.07 28.54 24.44
C VAL A 110 -21.45 28.57 23.80
N LEU A 111 -22.46 28.93 24.57
CA LEU A 111 -23.84 29.08 24.13
C LEU A 111 -24.17 30.54 23.85
N GLN A 112 -24.77 30.81 22.70
CA GLN A 112 -25.49 32.05 22.45
C GLN A 112 -26.95 31.84 22.83
N ILE A 113 -27.38 32.56 23.86
CA ILE A 113 -28.76 32.51 24.36
C ILE A 113 -29.38 33.87 24.07
N VAL A 114 -30.45 33.88 23.28
CA VAL A 114 -31.21 35.09 22.95
C VAL A 114 -32.61 34.94 23.51
N VAL A 115 -33.02 35.93 24.30
CA VAL A 115 -34.40 36.08 24.76
C VAL A 115 -34.99 37.27 24.01
N TRP A 116 -35.99 37.01 23.16
CA TRP A 116 -36.61 38.07 22.36
C TRP A 116 -37.38 39.04 23.26
N ASP A 117 -37.49 40.29 22.82
CA ASP A 117 -38.04 41.43 23.57
C ASP A 117 -37.29 41.76 24.88
N HIS A 118 -36.14 41.12 25.11
CA HIS A 118 -35.27 41.32 26.28
C HIS A 118 -33.78 41.47 25.89
N PRO A 119 -33.41 42.52 25.12
CA PRO A 119 -32.03 42.73 24.66
C PRO A 119 -31.02 42.94 25.81
N GLU A 120 -31.47 43.36 26.99
CA GLU A 120 -30.66 43.50 28.20
C GLU A 120 -30.01 42.17 28.64
N LEU A 121 -30.67 41.04 28.37
CA LEU A 121 -30.17 39.71 28.71
C LEU A 121 -29.03 39.28 27.79
N ALA A 122 -29.08 39.69 26.53
CA ALA A 122 -27.99 39.49 25.58
C ALA A 122 -26.83 40.46 25.87
N ALA A 123 -27.13 41.69 26.30
CA ALA A 123 -26.13 42.71 26.62
C ALA A 123 -25.30 42.41 27.89
N ALA A 124 -25.80 41.55 28.79
CA ALA A 124 -25.07 41.08 29.98
C ALA A 124 -23.77 40.33 29.64
N LEU A 125 -23.61 39.86 28.39
CA LEU A 125 -22.41 39.19 27.88
C LEU A 125 -21.28 40.15 27.47
N GLY A 126 -21.51 41.48 27.53
CA GLY A 126 -20.55 42.50 27.10
C GLY A 126 -20.56 42.75 25.58
N GLN A 127 -19.92 43.84 25.14
CA GLN A 127 -19.74 44.13 23.72
C GLN A 127 -18.67 43.20 23.12
N PRO A 128 -18.85 42.68 21.89
CA PRO A 128 -17.83 41.89 21.22
C PRO A 128 -16.55 42.71 21.08
N ALA A 129 -15.41 42.12 21.46
CA ALA A 129 -14.11 42.76 21.32
C ALA A 129 -13.86 43.15 19.85
N GLN A 130 -13.42 44.38 19.59
CA GLN A 130 -13.26 44.91 18.23
C GLN A 130 -12.22 44.16 17.37
N ASN A 131 -11.36 43.34 17.99
CA ASN A 131 -10.29 42.57 17.34
C ASN A 131 -10.25 41.12 17.84
N THR A 132 -11.28 40.31 17.54
CA THR A 132 -11.27 38.87 17.88
C THR A 132 -10.41 38.07 16.91
N ARG A 133 -9.44 37.31 17.43
CA ARG A 133 -8.75 36.26 16.69
C ARG A 133 -9.67 35.04 16.55
N PRO A 134 -9.48 34.16 15.54
CA PRO A 134 -10.24 32.92 15.42
C PRO A 134 -10.16 31.99 16.65
N SER A 135 -9.10 32.14 17.47
CA SER A 135 -8.89 31.39 18.71
C SER A 135 -9.70 31.92 19.91
N ASP A 136 -10.17 33.16 19.84
CA ASP A 136 -10.82 33.83 20.96
C ASP A 136 -12.21 33.22 21.19
N ALA A 137 -12.63 33.13 22.45
CA ALA A 137 -13.96 32.62 22.76
C ALA A 137 -15.01 33.57 22.16
N ALA A 138 -15.96 33.01 21.41
CA ALA A 138 -17.12 33.76 20.96
C ALA A 138 -17.85 34.36 22.18
N PRO A 139 -18.44 35.55 22.08
CA PRO A 139 -19.26 36.09 23.16
C PRO A 139 -20.46 35.16 23.40
N GLY A 140 -20.69 34.78 24.66
CA GLY A 140 -21.73 33.84 25.05
C GLY A 140 -21.57 33.29 26.46
N PHE A 141 -22.49 32.42 26.84
CA PHE A 141 -22.50 31.73 28.12
C PHE A 141 -21.64 30.47 28.02
N VAL A 142 -20.53 30.46 28.76
CA VAL A 142 -19.58 29.34 28.77
C VAL A 142 -20.11 28.22 29.67
N VAL A 143 -20.05 26.98 29.20
CA VAL A 143 -20.25 25.79 30.03
C VAL A 143 -19.02 25.58 30.89
N ASP A 144 -19.17 25.67 32.21
CA ASP A 144 -18.07 25.57 33.16
C ASP A 144 -17.49 24.15 33.29
N GLY A 145 -16.47 24.00 34.14
CA GLY A 145 -15.80 22.71 34.39
C GLY A 145 -16.69 21.65 35.03
N ASP A 146 -17.76 22.07 35.73
CA ASP A 146 -18.76 21.18 36.33
C ASP A 146 -19.91 20.87 35.33
N GLY A 147 -19.83 21.42 34.11
CA GLY A 147 -20.80 21.21 33.06
C GLY A 147 -22.03 22.10 33.14
N ASN A 148 -21.98 23.18 33.92
CA ASN A 148 -23.11 24.07 34.17
C ASN A 148 -23.00 25.39 33.40
N ILE A 149 -24.14 26.05 33.24
CA ILE A 149 -24.24 27.44 32.79
C ILE A 149 -25.00 28.25 33.84
N GLN A 150 -24.61 29.50 34.01
CA GLN A 150 -25.36 30.48 34.79
C GLN A 150 -26.03 31.46 33.83
N PHE A 151 -27.33 31.66 34.00
CA PHE A 151 -28.13 32.56 33.17
C PHE A 151 -28.91 33.54 34.06
N PRO A 152 -28.96 34.85 33.73
CA PRO A 152 -29.67 35.82 34.55
C PRO A 152 -31.16 35.46 34.76
N TYR A 153 -31.68 35.79 35.96
CA TYR A 153 -33.03 35.45 36.43
C TYR A 153 -33.32 33.95 36.59
N VAL A 154 -32.33 33.07 36.37
CA VAL A 154 -32.39 31.67 36.77
C VAL A 154 -31.61 31.50 38.08
N ASN A 155 -32.31 31.17 39.16
CA ASN A 155 -31.75 31.14 40.53
C ASN A 155 -30.99 29.84 40.86
N HIS A 156 -30.67 29.02 39.86
CA HIS A 156 -29.85 27.82 40.01
C HIS A 156 -28.94 27.65 38.79
N ALA A 157 -27.89 26.86 38.96
CA ALA A 157 -27.05 26.43 37.85
C ALA A 157 -27.84 25.48 36.93
N ILE A 158 -27.78 25.69 35.62
CA ILE A 158 -28.37 24.80 34.63
C ILE A 158 -27.28 23.83 34.18
N HIS A 159 -27.46 22.53 34.46
CA HIS A 159 -26.50 21.52 33.99
C HIS A 159 -26.65 21.32 32.48
N ALA A 160 -25.73 21.84 31.68
CA ALA A 160 -25.78 21.80 30.22
C ALA A 160 -25.02 20.61 29.62
N ALA A 161 -23.96 20.13 30.28
CA ALA A 161 -23.17 19.02 29.80
C ALA A 161 -24.02 17.76 29.55
N GLY A 162 -23.79 17.09 28.43
CA GLY A 162 -24.55 15.92 27.99
C GLY A 162 -25.95 16.22 27.42
N LYS A 163 -26.45 17.46 27.52
CA LYS A 163 -27.72 17.90 26.92
C LYS A 163 -27.53 18.45 25.50
N THR A 164 -28.60 18.48 24.73
CA THR A 164 -28.65 19.23 23.46
C THR A 164 -29.04 20.69 23.70
N ALA A 165 -28.77 21.57 22.72
CA ALA A 165 -29.17 22.98 22.80
C ALA A 165 -30.69 23.14 23.01
N GLU A 166 -31.50 22.28 22.41
CA GLU A 166 -32.96 22.30 22.56
C GLU A 166 -33.42 21.89 23.96
N GLN A 167 -32.70 20.97 24.60
CA GLN A 167 -32.97 20.58 25.98
C GLN A 167 -32.68 21.75 26.93
N VAL A 168 -31.54 22.43 26.74
CA VAL A 168 -31.18 23.62 27.51
C VAL A 168 -32.18 24.76 27.26
N GLN A 169 -32.61 24.98 26.01
CA GLN A 169 -33.63 25.97 25.68
C GLN A 169 -34.94 25.76 26.43
N ARG A 170 -35.41 24.50 26.52
CA ARG A 170 -36.65 24.18 27.24
C ARG A 170 -36.54 24.44 28.74
N GLU A 171 -35.37 24.18 29.32
CA GLU A 171 -35.12 24.43 30.74
C GLU A 171 -35.08 25.92 31.04
N ILE A 172 -34.33 26.70 30.25
CA ILE A 172 -34.29 28.17 30.38
C ILE A 172 -35.69 28.76 30.19
N TYR A 173 -36.47 28.28 29.21
CA TYR A 173 -37.85 28.73 29.02
C TYR A 173 -38.72 28.48 30.26
N ALA A 174 -38.62 27.29 30.86
CA ALA A 174 -39.39 26.94 32.04
C ALA A 174 -39.03 27.79 33.27
N ASP A 175 -37.74 28.11 33.44
CA ASP A 175 -37.28 28.94 34.55
C ASP A 175 -37.61 30.42 34.35
N LEU A 176 -37.41 30.96 33.15
CA LEU A 176 -37.77 32.35 32.83
C LEU A 176 -39.27 32.59 32.88
N SER A 177 -40.10 31.58 32.58
CA SER A 177 -41.57 31.70 32.65
C SER A 177 -42.09 31.94 34.08
N LYS A 178 -41.25 31.78 35.12
CA LYS A 178 -41.58 32.13 36.51
C LYS A 178 -41.52 33.65 36.77
N VAL A 179 -40.80 34.39 35.92
CA VAL A 179 -40.54 35.83 36.08
C VAL A 179 -41.09 36.64 34.90
N PHE A 180 -41.09 36.09 33.68
CA PHE A 180 -41.53 36.73 32.45
C PHE A 180 -42.77 36.05 31.87
N VAL A 181 -43.65 36.84 31.24
CA VAL A 181 -44.87 36.32 30.61
C VAL A 181 -44.55 35.84 29.19
N LYS A 182 -44.63 34.53 28.95
CA LYS A 182 -44.42 33.88 27.62
C LYS A 182 -43.08 34.24 26.95
N PRO A 183 -41.93 34.06 27.61
CA PRO A 183 -40.63 34.40 27.03
C PRO A 183 -40.35 33.58 25.77
N GLN A 184 -39.77 34.20 24.74
CA GLN A 184 -39.29 33.49 23.56
C GLN A 184 -37.78 33.33 23.65
N VAL A 185 -37.31 32.09 23.80
CA VAL A 185 -35.89 31.76 24.02
C VAL A 185 -35.35 31.00 22.82
N THR A 186 -34.17 31.41 22.34
CA THR A 186 -33.40 30.70 21.31
C THR A 186 -32.02 30.39 21.86
N VAL A 187 -31.62 29.12 21.82
CA VAL A 187 -30.28 28.67 22.25
C VAL A 187 -29.54 28.09 21.05
N ARG A 188 -28.31 28.56 20.82
CA ARG A 188 -27.41 28.03 19.80
C ARG A 188 -26.02 27.85 20.39
N VAL A 189 -25.25 26.92 19.85
CA VAL A 189 -23.82 26.81 20.19
C VAL A 189 -23.06 27.84 19.37
N ALA A 190 -22.42 28.78 20.04
CA ALA A 190 -21.57 29.81 19.44
C ALA A 190 -20.16 29.29 19.17
N SER A 191 -19.64 28.44 20.08
CA SER A 191 -18.32 27.85 19.94
C SER A 191 -18.33 26.41 20.46
N PHE A 192 -18.02 25.48 19.58
CA PHE A 192 -17.84 24.06 19.90
C PHE A 192 -16.38 23.87 20.33
N ARG A 193 -16.15 23.58 21.61
CA ARG A 193 -14.79 23.49 22.18
C ARG A 193 -14.58 22.21 22.97
N SER A 194 -15.66 21.53 23.36
CA SER A 194 -15.56 20.36 24.23
C SER A 194 -15.24 19.06 23.48
N SER A 195 -15.44 19.01 22.16
CA SER A 195 -15.42 17.78 21.38
C SER A 195 -14.61 17.91 20.10
N GLN A 196 -13.57 17.09 19.94
CA GLN A 196 -12.71 17.07 18.76
C GLN A 196 -12.38 15.63 18.32
N VAL A 197 -12.06 15.46 17.05
CA VAL A 197 -11.39 14.28 16.48
C VAL A 197 -10.04 14.71 15.91
N TYR A 198 -9.11 13.78 15.81
CA TYR A 198 -7.80 14.04 15.22
C TYR A 198 -7.69 13.28 13.90
N VAL A 199 -7.27 13.96 12.83
CA VAL A 199 -7.01 13.33 11.54
C VAL A 199 -5.53 13.48 11.20
N ASP A 200 -4.86 12.38 10.90
CA ASP A 200 -3.46 12.36 10.51
C ASP A 200 -3.19 11.36 9.36
N GLY A 201 -1.92 11.27 8.94
CA GLY A 201 -1.51 10.48 7.78
C GLY A 201 -1.75 11.17 6.44
N ASP A 202 -1.97 10.38 5.39
CA ASP A 202 -2.04 10.80 3.98
C ASP A 202 -3.39 11.47 3.60
N VAL A 203 -3.69 12.57 4.27
CA VAL A 203 -4.76 13.53 3.92
C VAL A 203 -4.16 14.86 3.49
N ARG A 204 -4.93 15.72 2.79
CA ARG A 204 -4.39 17.00 2.31
C ARG A 204 -4.07 18.00 3.42
N ALA A 205 -4.86 18.01 4.49
CA ALA A 205 -4.73 18.91 5.63
C ALA A 205 -4.96 18.14 6.94
N PRO A 206 -3.92 17.50 7.50
CA PRO A 206 -4.02 16.82 8.79
C PRO A 206 -4.18 17.83 9.93
N GLY A 207 -4.82 17.42 11.02
CA GLY A 207 -5.00 18.24 12.20
C GLY A 207 -6.21 17.87 13.04
N ALA A 208 -6.38 18.60 14.15
CA ALA A 208 -7.56 18.49 15.00
C ALA A 208 -8.78 19.11 14.30
N GLN A 209 -9.92 18.43 14.39
CA GLN A 209 -11.19 18.90 13.88
C GLN A 209 -12.25 18.89 14.96
N THR A 210 -12.91 20.03 15.13
CA THR A 210 -14.00 20.19 16.08
C THR A 210 -15.27 19.48 15.59
N ILE A 211 -15.91 18.74 16.49
CA ILE A 211 -17.25 18.18 16.27
C ILE A 211 -18.28 19.28 16.55
N ASN A 212 -19.19 19.51 15.61
CA ASN A 212 -20.22 20.52 15.71
C ASN A 212 -21.62 19.91 15.57
N ASP A 213 -22.62 20.73 15.25
CA ASP A 213 -24.00 20.35 14.98
C ASP A 213 -24.18 19.46 13.74
N ILE A 214 -23.18 19.42 12.86
CA ILE A 214 -23.10 18.46 11.75
C ILE A 214 -22.47 17.17 12.29
N PRO A 215 -23.14 16.00 12.15
CA PRO A 215 -22.58 14.72 12.55
C PRO A 215 -21.19 14.49 11.94
N MET A 216 -20.21 14.24 12.79
CA MET A 216 -18.84 13.96 12.36
C MET A 216 -18.75 12.51 11.89
N THR A 217 -18.89 12.28 10.58
CA THR A 217 -18.71 10.97 9.95
C THR A 217 -17.27 10.79 9.47
N LEU A 218 -16.88 9.56 9.14
CA LEU A 218 -15.60 9.30 8.47
C LEU A 218 -15.44 10.14 7.19
N THR A 219 -16.48 10.17 6.35
CA THR A 219 -16.50 10.97 5.12
C THR A 219 -16.35 12.46 5.41
N GLU A 220 -17.03 12.96 6.44
CA GLU A 220 -16.96 14.37 6.84
C GLU A 220 -15.56 14.75 7.33
N ALA A 221 -14.94 13.92 8.17
CA ALA A 221 -13.59 14.16 8.67
C ALA A 221 -12.55 14.19 7.54
N ILE A 222 -12.65 13.27 6.58
CA ILE A 222 -11.79 13.27 5.38
C ILE A 222 -12.05 14.51 4.52
N SER A 223 -13.32 14.88 4.31
CA SER A 223 -13.71 16.05 3.51
C SER A 223 -13.17 17.35 4.10
N ARG A 224 -13.32 17.55 5.42
CA ARG A 224 -12.77 18.69 6.17
C ARG A 224 -11.24 18.72 6.16
N SER A 225 -10.59 17.57 6.02
CA SER A 225 -9.13 17.46 5.80
C SER A 225 -8.71 17.77 4.35
N GLY A 226 -9.61 18.28 3.51
CA GLY A 226 -9.36 18.54 2.08
C GLY A 226 -9.40 17.29 1.19
N GLY A 227 -9.83 16.15 1.73
CA GLY A 227 -9.85 14.86 1.05
C GLY A 227 -8.55 14.05 1.19
N PHE A 228 -8.57 12.83 0.66
CA PHE A 228 -7.40 11.95 0.58
C PHE A 228 -6.28 12.57 -0.28
N ALA A 229 -5.03 12.40 0.16
CA ALA A 229 -3.86 12.71 -0.67
C ALA A 229 -3.79 11.80 -1.92
N PRO A 230 -2.99 12.16 -2.95
CA PRO A 230 -2.79 11.30 -4.12
C PRO A 230 -2.18 9.92 -3.79
N THR A 231 -1.32 9.89 -2.77
CA THR A 231 -0.62 8.70 -2.25
C THR A 231 -1.40 7.96 -1.17
N ALA A 232 -2.56 8.47 -0.75
CA ALA A 232 -3.37 7.83 0.29
C ALA A 232 -3.85 6.44 -0.10
N ASP A 233 -3.71 5.49 0.82
CA ASP A 233 -4.32 4.17 0.70
C ASP A 233 -5.71 4.13 1.35
N GLN A 234 -6.75 4.15 0.53
CA GLN A 234 -8.14 4.14 0.97
C GLN A 234 -8.60 2.77 1.50
N SER A 235 -7.77 1.73 1.40
CA SER A 235 -8.03 0.43 2.00
C SER A 235 -7.48 0.29 3.42
N ARG A 236 -6.54 1.16 3.80
CA ARG A 236 -5.85 1.16 5.10
C ARG A 236 -6.11 2.48 5.83
N VAL A 237 -7.36 2.64 6.24
CA VAL A 237 -7.77 3.71 7.15
C VAL A 237 -7.97 3.10 8.53
N THR A 238 -7.44 3.71 9.58
CA THR A 238 -7.58 3.22 10.95
C THR A 238 -8.25 4.26 11.82
N ILE A 239 -9.31 3.86 12.51
CA ILE A 239 -9.91 4.67 13.57
C ILE A 239 -9.44 4.10 14.91
N THR A 240 -8.75 4.90 15.71
CA THR A 240 -8.39 4.53 17.08
C THR A 240 -9.36 5.20 18.04
N ARG A 241 -10.11 4.40 18.79
CA ARG A 241 -11.10 4.85 19.77
C ARG A 241 -10.84 4.18 21.10
N ASN A 242 -10.63 4.98 22.15
CA ASN A 242 -10.34 4.49 23.52
C ASN A 242 -9.19 3.45 23.56
N GLY A 243 -8.15 3.65 22.74
CA GLY A 243 -7.00 2.76 22.64
C GLY A 243 -7.21 1.48 21.81
N VAL A 244 -8.40 1.29 21.22
CA VAL A 244 -8.69 0.17 20.32
C VAL A 244 -8.61 0.65 18.87
N ALA A 245 -7.81 -0.03 18.07
CA ALA A 245 -7.68 0.24 16.64
C ALA A 245 -8.74 -0.52 15.83
N TYR A 246 -9.45 0.21 14.99
CA TYR A 246 -10.49 -0.30 14.10
C TYR A 246 -10.08 -0.05 12.65
N PRO A 247 -9.61 -1.08 11.93
CA PRO A 247 -9.28 -0.95 10.51
C PRO A 247 -10.57 -0.79 9.68
N VAL A 248 -10.54 0.14 8.75
CA VAL A 248 -11.62 0.48 7.84
C VAL A 248 -11.09 0.50 6.40
N ASN A 249 -11.65 -0.36 5.56
CA ASN A 249 -11.37 -0.35 4.13
C ASN A 249 -12.45 0.46 3.40
N VAL A 250 -12.22 1.76 3.25
CA VAL A 250 -13.15 2.70 2.60
C VAL A 250 -13.40 2.31 1.16
N ALA A 251 -12.36 1.91 0.43
CA ALA A 251 -12.48 1.50 -0.96
C ALA A 251 -13.37 0.26 -1.13
N GLN A 252 -13.23 -0.74 -0.25
CA GLN A 252 -14.05 -1.96 -0.27
C GLN A 252 -15.50 -1.66 0.13
N MET A 253 -15.73 -0.77 1.10
CA MET A 253 -17.09 -0.33 1.45
C MET A 253 -17.81 0.25 0.24
N MET A 254 -17.16 1.17 -0.48
CA MET A 254 -17.70 1.78 -1.68
C MET A 254 -17.99 0.73 -2.77
N LYS A 255 -17.07 -0.22 -3.01
CA LYS A 255 -17.28 -1.34 -3.95
C LYS A 255 -18.47 -2.24 -3.56
N GLN A 256 -18.77 -2.37 -2.27
CA GLN A 256 -19.91 -3.13 -1.75
C GLN A 256 -21.20 -2.31 -1.66
N GLY A 257 -21.20 -1.05 -2.11
CA GLY A 257 -22.36 -0.16 -2.00
C GLY A 257 -22.66 0.31 -0.57
N LYS A 258 -21.73 0.14 0.37
CA LYS A 258 -21.82 0.68 1.74
C LYS A 258 -21.31 2.12 1.77
N ASN A 259 -22.00 3.00 2.50
CA ASN A 259 -21.61 4.39 2.59
C ASN A 259 -20.64 4.61 3.76
N PRO A 260 -19.41 5.11 3.55
CA PRO A 260 -18.49 5.46 4.63
C PRO A 260 -19.03 6.54 5.57
N ALA A 261 -20.04 7.32 5.13
CA ALA A 261 -20.73 8.28 5.98
C ALA A 261 -21.60 7.62 7.08
N ASP A 262 -21.80 6.30 7.03
CA ASP A 262 -22.50 5.56 8.08
C ASP A 262 -21.59 5.28 9.30
N ILE A 263 -20.28 5.53 9.17
CA ILE A 263 -19.31 5.43 10.27
C ILE A 263 -19.27 6.78 10.99
N MET A 264 -19.74 6.79 12.24
CA MET A 264 -19.75 7.98 13.09
C MET A 264 -18.49 8.03 13.93
N LEU A 265 -17.80 9.17 13.92
CA LEU A 265 -16.69 9.45 14.81
C LEU A 265 -17.19 10.00 16.14
N GLN A 266 -16.43 9.74 17.19
CA GLN A 266 -16.71 10.16 18.56
C GLN A 266 -15.62 11.11 19.05
N PRO A 267 -15.92 11.97 20.04
CA PRO A 267 -14.90 12.80 20.67
C PRO A 267 -13.70 11.96 21.13
N GLY A 268 -12.49 12.39 20.78
CA GLY A 268 -11.24 11.71 21.10
C GLY A 268 -10.81 10.64 20.10
N ASP A 269 -11.59 10.35 19.06
CA ASP A 269 -11.16 9.45 17.99
C ASP A 269 -9.94 10.01 17.25
N MET A 270 -9.00 9.12 16.91
CA MET A 270 -7.87 9.40 16.02
C MET A 270 -8.05 8.62 14.72
N LEU A 271 -8.17 9.35 13.61
CA LEU A 271 -8.29 8.82 12.26
C LEU A 271 -6.94 8.91 11.55
N HIS A 272 -6.36 7.76 11.25
CA HIS A 272 -5.10 7.65 10.52
C HIS A 272 -5.33 7.09 9.12
N VAL A 273 -4.68 7.68 8.12
CA VAL A 273 -4.70 7.20 6.73
C VAL A 273 -3.27 6.84 6.32
N ASP A 274 -3.03 5.55 6.02
CA ASP A 274 -1.71 5.10 5.59
C ASP A 274 -1.36 5.63 4.18
N SER A 275 -0.06 5.77 3.93
CA SER A 275 0.42 5.93 2.57
C SER A 275 0.43 4.60 1.83
N ARG A 276 0.12 4.64 0.53
CA ARG A 276 0.30 3.48 -0.34
C ARG A 276 1.77 3.16 -0.58
N ASP A 277 2.65 4.15 -0.44
CA ASP A 277 4.08 4.00 -0.71
C ASP A 277 4.82 3.24 0.42
N ASP A 278 4.19 3.11 1.59
CA ASP A 278 4.68 2.26 2.69
C ASP A 278 4.53 0.77 2.39
N ASN A 279 3.74 0.41 1.36
CA ASN A 279 3.38 -0.97 1.03
C ASN A 279 3.84 -1.36 -0.37
N THR A 280 5.07 -0.97 -0.70
CA THR A 280 5.69 -1.23 -2.00
C THR A 280 6.05 -2.70 -2.19
N VAL A 281 6.04 -3.11 -3.46
CA VAL A 281 6.54 -4.38 -3.95
C VAL A 281 7.73 -4.12 -4.84
N TYR A 282 8.72 -5.01 -4.83
CA TYR A 282 9.90 -4.88 -5.68
C TYR A 282 9.75 -5.76 -6.91
N VAL A 283 9.86 -5.15 -8.10
CA VAL A 283 9.88 -5.88 -9.37
C VAL A 283 11.30 -5.86 -9.93
N MET A 284 11.88 -7.05 -10.13
CA MET A 284 13.27 -7.27 -10.51
C MET A 284 13.42 -8.33 -11.60
N GLY A 285 14.64 -8.44 -12.14
CA GLY A 285 14.96 -9.39 -13.21
C GLY A 285 14.67 -8.85 -14.60
N GLU A 286 14.31 -9.73 -15.54
CA GLU A 286 14.10 -9.41 -16.96
C GLU A 286 12.72 -8.78 -17.22
N VAL A 287 12.49 -7.63 -16.61
CA VAL A 287 11.40 -6.69 -16.94
C VAL A 287 11.98 -5.48 -17.66
N THR A 288 11.13 -4.73 -18.37
CA THR A 288 11.57 -3.51 -19.07
C THR A 288 12.13 -2.47 -18.11
N LYS A 289 11.54 -2.31 -16.92
CA LYS A 289 11.97 -1.35 -15.91
C LYS A 289 11.91 -1.97 -14.50
N PRO A 290 13.01 -2.57 -14.02
CA PRO A 290 13.12 -2.99 -12.61
C PRO A 290 12.89 -1.79 -11.68
N THR A 291 11.94 -1.89 -10.76
CA THR A 291 11.51 -0.78 -9.90
C THR A 291 10.72 -1.28 -8.70
N ALA A 292 10.66 -0.47 -7.64
CA ALA A 292 9.60 -0.58 -6.64
C ALA A 292 8.29 -0.05 -7.24
N VAL A 293 7.18 -0.73 -6.95
CA VAL A 293 5.82 -0.37 -7.39
C VAL A 293 4.90 -0.25 -6.18
N SER A 294 4.00 0.71 -6.21
CA SER A 294 3.05 0.95 -5.13
C SER A 294 1.65 0.43 -5.50
N PRO A 295 0.87 -0.07 -4.53
CA PRO A 295 -0.53 -0.43 -4.72
C PRO A 295 -1.36 0.72 -5.27
N LEU A 296 -2.48 0.41 -5.89
CA LEU A 296 -3.46 1.40 -6.29
C LEU A 296 -4.10 2.07 -5.06
N ARG A 297 -4.88 3.14 -5.27
CA ARG A 297 -5.47 3.92 -4.16
C ARG A 297 -6.50 3.12 -3.35
N ASP A 298 -7.04 2.06 -3.91
CA ASP A 298 -7.92 1.11 -3.24
C ASP A 298 -7.15 -0.05 -2.56
N GLY A 299 -5.82 0.10 -2.44
CA GLY A 299 -4.91 -0.84 -1.81
C GLY A 299 -4.64 -2.11 -2.58
N THR A 300 -5.22 -2.28 -3.77
CA THR A 300 -4.96 -3.48 -4.57
C THR A 300 -3.66 -3.36 -5.31
N LEU A 301 -2.87 -4.44 -5.28
CA LEU A 301 -1.73 -4.64 -6.15
C LEU A 301 -1.69 -6.10 -6.55
N THR A 302 -1.99 -6.38 -7.81
CA THR A 302 -1.90 -7.74 -8.36
C THR A 302 -0.56 -7.95 -9.04
N LEU A 303 -0.15 -9.22 -9.20
CA LEU A 303 1.07 -9.56 -9.95
C LEU A 303 1.04 -8.94 -11.36
N GLY A 304 -0.10 -8.98 -12.03
CA GLY A 304 -0.28 -8.36 -13.34
C GLY A 304 -0.09 -6.84 -13.32
N GLU A 305 -0.68 -6.14 -12.34
CA GLU A 305 -0.53 -4.69 -12.18
C GLU A 305 0.92 -4.30 -11.88
N ALA A 306 1.62 -5.05 -11.03
CA ALA A 306 3.03 -4.84 -10.74
C ALA A 306 3.89 -4.96 -11.99
N LEU A 307 3.65 -5.99 -12.82
CA LEU A 307 4.33 -6.15 -14.11
C LEU A 307 4.04 -4.96 -15.03
N VAL A 308 2.80 -4.49 -15.13
CA VAL A 308 2.46 -3.32 -15.96
C VAL A 308 3.18 -2.07 -15.48
N GLN A 309 3.21 -1.80 -14.17
CA GLN A 309 3.94 -0.66 -13.60
C GLN A 309 5.45 -0.75 -13.85
N ALA A 310 6.01 -1.97 -13.91
CA ALA A 310 7.41 -2.24 -14.26
C ALA A 310 7.70 -2.30 -15.78
N GLY A 311 6.73 -1.95 -16.64
CA GLY A 311 6.89 -1.96 -18.09
C GLY A 311 6.83 -3.34 -18.74
N GLN A 312 6.22 -4.31 -18.06
CA GLN A 312 6.03 -5.72 -18.45
C GLN A 312 7.33 -6.53 -18.51
N ILE A 313 7.19 -7.85 -18.76
CA ILE A 313 8.31 -8.75 -18.98
C ILE A 313 9.00 -8.40 -20.30
N ASN A 314 10.34 -8.45 -20.33
CA ASN A 314 11.09 -8.24 -21.55
C ASN A 314 10.99 -9.49 -22.44
N GLN A 315 10.34 -9.40 -23.60
CA GLN A 315 10.09 -10.56 -24.46
C GLN A 315 11.36 -11.15 -25.08
N ASP A 316 12.40 -10.34 -25.25
CA ASP A 316 13.66 -10.76 -25.87
C ASP A 316 14.56 -11.49 -24.88
N THR A 317 14.55 -11.04 -23.61
CA THR A 317 15.51 -11.51 -22.61
C THR A 317 14.92 -12.46 -21.56
N SER A 318 13.61 -12.38 -21.30
CA SER A 318 12.98 -13.13 -20.22
C SER A 318 12.71 -14.59 -20.55
N ASN A 319 12.59 -15.40 -19.50
CA ASN A 319 11.95 -16.70 -19.55
C ASN A 319 10.54 -16.60 -18.96
N ALA A 320 9.53 -16.48 -19.84
CA ALA A 320 8.14 -16.34 -19.42
C ALA A 320 7.60 -17.50 -18.56
N SER A 321 8.24 -18.68 -18.56
CA SER A 321 7.85 -19.80 -17.68
C SER A 321 8.36 -19.68 -16.23
N GLN A 322 9.25 -18.71 -15.97
CA GLN A 322 9.98 -18.53 -14.72
C GLN A 322 9.72 -17.12 -14.16
N LEU A 323 8.44 -16.85 -13.90
CA LEU A 323 7.98 -15.67 -13.19
C LEU A 323 7.71 -16.06 -11.73
N PHE A 324 8.36 -15.39 -10.79
CA PHE A 324 8.31 -15.72 -9.37
C PHE A 324 7.78 -14.57 -8.52
N VAL A 325 7.09 -14.92 -7.44
CA VAL A 325 6.83 -14.04 -6.31
C VAL A 325 7.48 -14.65 -5.09
N VAL A 326 8.43 -13.96 -4.49
CA VAL A 326 9.04 -14.34 -3.21
C VAL A 326 8.32 -13.56 -2.12
N ARG A 327 7.64 -14.28 -1.24
CA ARG A 327 6.87 -13.71 -0.13
C ARG A 327 7.49 -14.13 1.19
N GLN A 328 7.70 -13.17 2.08
CA GLN A 328 8.03 -13.47 3.47
C GLN A 328 6.77 -14.01 4.16
N ALA A 329 6.79 -15.25 4.62
CA ALA A 329 5.66 -15.79 5.38
C ALA A 329 5.64 -15.19 6.80
N THR A 330 4.53 -15.37 7.53
CA THR A 330 4.38 -14.95 8.94
C THR A 330 5.32 -15.69 9.91
N GLY A 331 6.22 -16.55 9.42
CA GLY A 331 7.27 -17.23 10.16
C GLY A 331 8.62 -17.12 9.46
N ASP A 332 9.63 -17.88 9.90
CA ASP A 332 11.02 -17.72 9.45
C ASP A 332 11.30 -18.26 8.03
N SER A 333 10.33 -18.92 7.39
CA SER A 333 10.52 -19.52 6.06
C SER A 333 9.70 -18.77 5.00
N PRO A 334 10.32 -18.14 4.01
CA PRO A 334 9.60 -17.53 2.90
C PRO A 334 8.91 -18.59 2.04
N ILE A 335 7.94 -18.15 1.23
CA ILE A 335 7.24 -18.98 0.25
C ILE A 335 7.51 -18.40 -1.13
N ILE A 336 7.82 -19.27 -2.09
CA ILE A 336 7.98 -18.88 -3.48
C ILE A 336 6.75 -19.32 -4.25
N TYR A 337 6.16 -18.40 -5.01
CA TYR A 337 5.11 -18.70 -5.98
C TYR A 337 5.71 -18.60 -7.38
N ARG A 338 5.33 -19.52 -8.28
CA ARG A 338 5.76 -19.50 -9.68
C ARG A 338 4.55 -19.46 -10.61
N LEU A 339 4.55 -18.53 -11.56
CA LEU A 339 3.61 -18.48 -12.67
C LEU A 339 4.29 -18.86 -13.98
N ASP A 340 3.66 -19.75 -14.75
CA ASP A 340 4.03 -19.99 -16.13
C ASP A 340 3.26 -19.04 -17.05
N ALA A 341 3.91 -17.93 -17.43
CA ALA A 341 3.35 -16.86 -18.25
C ALA A 341 3.65 -17.01 -19.74
N ARG A 342 4.02 -18.21 -20.23
CA ARG A 342 4.23 -18.44 -21.69
C ARG A 342 2.98 -18.19 -22.52
N SER A 343 1.81 -18.45 -21.94
CA SER A 343 0.52 -18.16 -22.57
C SER A 343 -0.04 -16.85 -22.03
N PRO A 344 -0.57 -15.96 -22.88
CA PRO A 344 -1.27 -14.76 -22.42
C PRO A 344 -2.50 -15.09 -21.56
N VAL A 345 -3.08 -16.29 -21.69
CA VAL A 345 -4.19 -16.76 -20.85
C VAL A 345 -3.77 -16.89 -19.39
N SER A 346 -2.52 -17.31 -19.12
CA SER A 346 -1.97 -17.42 -17.76
C SER A 346 -1.90 -16.06 -17.05
N MET A 347 -1.88 -14.95 -17.80
CA MET A 347 -1.89 -13.60 -17.22
C MET A 347 -3.20 -13.28 -16.49
N LEU A 348 -4.29 -14.02 -16.77
CA LEU A 348 -5.51 -13.95 -15.96
C LEU A 348 -5.24 -14.33 -14.50
N LEU A 349 -4.34 -15.29 -14.25
CA LEU A 349 -3.93 -15.68 -12.91
C LEU A 349 -3.10 -14.58 -12.25
N ALA A 350 -2.20 -13.93 -13.01
CA ALA A 350 -1.43 -12.79 -12.50
C ALA A 350 -2.33 -11.63 -12.06
N ASN A 351 -3.39 -11.33 -12.82
CA ASN A 351 -4.37 -10.30 -12.49
C ASN A 351 -5.27 -10.66 -11.30
N GLN A 352 -5.26 -11.92 -10.86
CA GLN A 352 -6.05 -12.39 -9.72
C GLN A 352 -5.19 -12.69 -8.49
N PHE A 353 -3.87 -12.74 -8.65
CA PHE A 353 -2.91 -13.02 -7.58
C PHE A 353 -2.57 -11.72 -6.83
N PRO A 354 -3.06 -11.53 -5.59
CA PRO A 354 -2.75 -10.34 -4.82
C PRO A 354 -1.30 -10.42 -4.31
N LEU A 355 -0.58 -9.32 -4.46
CA LEU A 355 0.73 -9.12 -3.85
C LEU A 355 0.58 -8.53 -2.46
N GLU A 356 1.54 -8.83 -1.60
CA GLU A 356 1.66 -8.30 -0.25
C GLU A 356 2.82 -7.30 -0.16
N SER A 357 2.76 -6.43 0.85
CA SER A 357 3.82 -5.48 1.13
C SER A 357 5.17 -6.20 1.23
N LYS A 358 6.18 -5.65 0.55
CA LYS A 358 7.55 -6.19 0.47
C LYS A 358 7.71 -7.51 -0.28
N ASP A 359 6.69 -7.98 -1.01
CA ASP A 359 6.89 -9.06 -1.97
C ASP A 359 7.98 -8.69 -2.98
N VAL A 360 8.72 -9.70 -3.45
CA VAL A 360 9.68 -9.56 -4.56
C VAL A 360 9.16 -10.32 -5.76
N VAL A 361 8.78 -9.60 -6.80
CA VAL A 361 8.46 -10.16 -8.12
C VAL A 361 9.75 -10.26 -8.91
N TYR A 362 10.11 -11.47 -9.32
CA TYR A 362 11.34 -11.74 -10.04
C TYR A 362 11.06 -12.47 -11.36
N VAL A 363 11.61 -11.94 -12.46
CA VAL A 363 11.51 -12.55 -13.80
C VAL A 363 12.87 -13.09 -14.19
N ASP A 364 12.97 -14.40 -14.39
CA ASP A 364 14.22 -15.01 -14.80
C ASP A 364 14.55 -14.74 -16.27
N ASN A 365 15.82 -14.90 -16.64
CA ASN A 365 16.30 -14.79 -18.01
C ASN A 365 16.18 -16.09 -18.80
N SER A 366 16.16 -15.97 -20.13
CA SER A 366 16.18 -17.12 -21.02
C SER A 366 17.57 -17.76 -21.04
N GLY A 367 17.61 -19.08 -21.25
CA GLY A 367 18.87 -19.83 -21.33
C GLY A 367 19.79 -19.35 -22.45
N LEU A 368 19.22 -18.82 -23.55
CA LEU A 368 19.99 -18.27 -24.67
C LEU A 368 20.62 -16.92 -24.32
N VAL A 369 19.92 -16.06 -23.56
CA VAL A 369 20.45 -14.76 -23.13
C VAL A 369 21.62 -14.95 -22.18
N ARG A 370 21.54 -15.94 -21.30
CA ARG A 370 22.66 -16.37 -20.45
C ARG A 370 23.89 -16.76 -21.26
N ALA A 371 23.72 -17.62 -22.26
CA ALA A 371 24.81 -18.02 -23.15
C ALA A 371 25.39 -16.83 -23.94
N ASN A 372 24.52 -15.93 -24.42
CA ASN A 372 24.95 -14.73 -25.13
C ASN A 372 25.75 -13.76 -24.24
N ARG A 373 25.38 -13.61 -22.96
CA ARG A 373 26.13 -12.79 -22.00
C ARG A 373 27.54 -13.32 -21.78
N VAL A 374 27.70 -14.65 -21.69
CA VAL A 374 29.03 -15.29 -21.61
C VAL A 374 29.83 -15.03 -22.89
N LEU A 375 29.22 -15.18 -24.06
CA LEU A 375 29.90 -14.90 -25.33
C LEU A 375 30.39 -13.45 -25.41
N ASN A 376 29.57 -12.49 -25.02
CA ASN A 376 29.92 -11.07 -25.04
C ASN A 376 31.11 -10.74 -24.12
N LEU A 377 31.30 -11.47 -23.03
CA LEU A 377 32.45 -11.31 -22.15
C LEU A 377 33.74 -11.89 -22.75
N LEU A 378 33.62 -12.84 -23.68
CA LEU A 378 34.75 -13.44 -24.39
C LEU A 378 35.15 -12.64 -25.64
N LEU A 379 34.25 -11.83 -26.22
CA LEU A 379 34.51 -11.05 -27.43
C LEU A 379 35.78 -10.17 -27.34
N PRO A 380 36.08 -9.45 -26.24
CA PRO A 380 37.31 -8.67 -26.14
C PRO A 380 38.58 -9.53 -26.24
N ALA A 381 38.59 -10.70 -25.60
CA ALA A 381 39.72 -11.62 -25.65
C ALA A 381 39.88 -12.24 -27.05
N ILE A 382 38.77 -12.58 -27.70
CA ILE A 382 38.77 -13.10 -29.08
C ILE A 382 39.31 -12.06 -30.05
N ASN A 383 38.85 -10.80 -29.97
CA ASN A 383 39.33 -9.71 -30.81
C ASN A 383 40.81 -9.38 -30.55
N ALA A 384 41.26 -9.41 -29.28
CA ALA A 384 42.66 -9.24 -28.93
C ALA A 384 43.53 -10.36 -29.52
N GLY A 385 43.09 -11.62 -29.43
CA GLY A 385 43.76 -12.77 -30.03
C GLY A 385 43.82 -12.70 -31.56
N LEU A 386 42.72 -12.31 -32.21
CA LEU A 386 42.68 -12.13 -33.67
C LEU A 386 43.63 -11.03 -34.13
N THR A 387 43.64 -9.90 -33.41
CA THR A 387 44.54 -8.77 -33.70
C THR A 387 46.00 -9.16 -33.49
N ALA A 388 46.32 -9.87 -32.41
CA ALA A 388 47.66 -10.38 -32.15
C ALA A 388 48.14 -11.35 -33.24
N ALA A 389 47.25 -12.24 -33.73
CA ALA A 389 47.54 -13.18 -34.81
C ALA A 389 47.75 -12.50 -36.17
N ILE A 390 47.09 -11.36 -36.42
CA ILE A 390 47.30 -10.55 -37.62
C ILE A 390 48.62 -9.76 -37.53
N VAL A 391 49.00 -9.27 -36.35
CA VAL A 391 50.24 -8.50 -36.15
C VAL A 391 51.50 -9.39 -36.14
N THR A 392 51.37 -10.68 -35.82
CA THR A 392 52.49 -11.64 -35.83
C THR A 392 52.73 -12.31 -37.18
N LYS A 393 51.96 -11.97 -38.21
CA LYS A 393 52.11 -12.46 -39.58
C LYS A 393 52.57 -11.34 -40.50
#